data_AF-A0A4S8ZYV0-F1
#
_entry.id   AF-A0A4S8ZYV0-F1
#
_cell.length_a   1.000
_cell.length_b   1.000
_cell.length_c   1.000
_cell.angle_alpha   90.00
_cell.angle_beta   90.00
_cell.angle_gamma   90.00
#
_symmetry.space_group_name_H-M   'P 1'
#
loop_
_entity.id
_entity.type
_entity.pdbx_description
1 polymer ?
#
loop_
_entity_poly.entity_id
_entity_poly.type
_entity_poly.pdbx_seq_one_letter_code
_entity_poly.pdbx_strand_id
1 'polypeptide(L)'
;MYDLTEDMSDNESVTVSSTGMMTPTSTVTGDLTDVEKHEPTITILLKIKLINSLQNAKGVDIKLRQHMPFGNLVQILKTKFDPTEGFVLQMEVPPKPPVTYTAWRVIFDSDTPASVRIIGV
;
A
#
# COMPACT_ATOMS: atom_id res chain seq x y z
N MET A 1 -5.85 74.40 -35.86
CA MET A 1 -5.78 75.25 -37.07
C MET A 1 -4.38 75.84 -37.08
N TYR A 2 -3.39 75.38 -37.83
CA TYR A 2 -3.40 74.72 -39.14
C TYR A 2 -2.34 73.61 -39.22
N ASP A 3 -2.53 72.85 -40.29
CA ASP A 3 -1.94 71.59 -40.73
C ASP A 3 -0.72 71.82 -41.65
N LEU A 4 -0.12 70.70 -42.07
CA LEU A 4 0.77 70.47 -43.22
C LEU A 4 2.28 70.57 -42.92
N THR A 5 3.01 69.46 -43.01
CA THR A 5 3.48 68.89 -44.30
C THR A 5 4.19 67.55 -44.10
N GLU A 6 3.71 66.51 -44.79
CA GLU A 6 4.52 65.38 -45.27
C GLU A 6 5.71 65.91 -46.08
N ASP A 7 6.90 65.29 -45.97
CA ASP A 7 7.54 64.59 -47.10
C ASP A 7 8.81 63.81 -46.70
N MET A 8 9.01 62.72 -47.42
CA MET A 8 10.07 61.70 -47.60
C MET A 8 11.51 62.08 -47.14
N SER A 9 12.41 61.17 -46.72
CA SER A 9 12.95 60.05 -47.51
C SER A 9 13.98 59.23 -46.71
N ASP A 10 13.88 57.90 -46.81
CA ASP A 10 14.88 56.83 -46.95
C ASP A 10 16.31 56.85 -46.33
N ASN A 11 16.66 55.63 -45.86
CA ASN A 11 17.98 55.03 -45.58
C ASN A 11 18.63 55.40 -44.22
N GLU A 12 19.22 54.51 -43.44
CA GLU A 12 19.98 53.30 -43.75
C GLU A 12 19.88 52.28 -42.61
N SER A 13 20.19 51.03 -42.95
CA SER A 13 20.32 49.83 -42.13
C SER A 13 20.80 50.03 -40.68
N VAL A 14 20.20 49.30 -39.73
CA VAL A 14 20.92 48.27 -38.95
C VAL A 14 19.93 47.20 -38.51
N THR A 15 19.96 46.03 -39.16
CA THR A 15 19.32 44.81 -38.65
C THR A 15 20.15 44.31 -37.46
N VAL A 16 19.81 44.71 -36.24
CA VAL A 16 20.37 44.08 -35.04
C VAL A 16 19.42 42.99 -34.56
N SER A 17 19.79 41.76 -34.94
CA SER A 17 19.52 40.48 -34.30
C SER A 17 18.48 40.48 -33.15
N SER A 18 17.25 40.08 -33.46
CA SER A 18 16.32 39.58 -32.44
C SER A 18 16.64 38.10 -32.21
N THR A 19 17.29 37.80 -31.09
CA THR A 19 17.49 36.43 -30.62
C THR A 19 16.11 35.82 -30.38
N GLY A 20 15.63 35.04 -31.37
CA GLY A 20 14.46 34.20 -31.21
C GLY A 20 14.69 33.26 -30.03
N MET A 21 14.02 33.55 -28.92
CA MET A 21 13.94 32.68 -27.76
C MET A 21 13.47 31.30 -28.23
N MET A 22 14.38 30.34 -28.36
CA MET A 22 14.01 28.95 -28.57
C MET A 22 13.30 28.47 -27.29
N THR A 23 12.00 28.25 -27.39
CA THR A 23 11.24 27.53 -26.38
C THR A 23 11.81 26.11 -26.28
N PRO A 24 12.16 25.61 -25.09
CA PRO A 24 12.52 24.20 -24.98
C PRO A 24 11.26 23.39 -25.27
N THR A 25 11.32 22.55 -26.30
CA THR A 25 10.33 21.50 -26.53
C THR A 25 10.31 20.62 -25.28
N SER A 26 9.32 20.83 -24.42
CA SER A 26 9.06 19.94 -23.29
C SER A 26 8.50 18.64 -23.87
N THR A 27 9.38 17.69 -24.16
CA THR A 27 8.98 16.31 -24.38
C THR A 27 8.53 15.76 -23.03
N VAL A 28 7.25 15.97 -22.69
CA VAL A 28 6.59 15.18 -21.65
C VAL A 28 6.60 13.75 -22.16
N THR A 29 7.58 12.98 -21.69
CA THR A 29 7.61 11.53 -21.87
C THR A 29 6.33 11.02 -21.26
N GLY A 30 5.43 10.59 -22.13
CA GLY A 30 4.16 10.01 -21.76
C GLY A 30 4.38 8.79 -20.87
N ASP A 31 3.46 8.68 -19.91
CA ASP A 31 3.16 7.48 -19.14
C ASP A 31 4.16 7.06 -18.07
N LEU A 32 4.17 7.84 -16.98
CA LEU A 32 4.34 7.26 -15.65
C LEU A 32 3.01 7.41 -14.91
N THR A 33 1.99 6.69 -15.37
CA THR A 33 1.02 6.16 -14.41
C THR A 33 1.72 5.09 -13.57
N ASP A 34 2.64 5.52 -12.71
CA ASP A 34 3.04 4.71 -11.55
C ASP A 34 1.83 4.73 -10.62
N VAL A 35 0.80 3.97 -11.01
CA VAL A 35 -0.32 3.62 -10.12
C VAL A 35 0.36 2.90 -8.98
N GLU A 36 0.57 3.61 -7.87
CA GLU A 36 1.15 3.08 -6.65
C GLU A 36 0.45 1.75 -6.36
N LYS A 37 1.11 0.64 -6.70
CA LYS A 37 0.50 -0.68 -6.60
C LYS A 37 0.41 -0.97 -5.12
N HIS A 38 -0.76 -0.71 -4.55
CA HIS A 38 -1.03 -1.04 -3.17
C HIS A 38 -0.76 -2.53 -2.95
N GLU A 39 0.01 -2.81 -1.90
CA GLU A 39 0.34 -4.17 -1.54
C GLU A 39 -0.93 -5.01 -1.41
N PRO A 40 -0.97 -6.22 -1.99
CA PRO A 40 -2.10 -7.11 -1.84
C PRO A 40 -2.47 -7.34 -0.37
N THR A 41 -3.78 -7.39 -0.10
CA THR A 41 -4.30 -7.63 1.24
C THR A 41 -5.12 -8.91 1.30
N ILE A 42 -5.19 -9.52 2.47
CA ILE A 42 -6.03 -10.67 2.77
C ILE A 42 -6.86 -10.40 4.03
N THR A 43 -8.11 -10.87 4.03
CA THR A 43 -8.97 -10.84 5.21
C THR A 43 -8.90 -12.19 5.90
N ILE A 44 -8.69 -12.20 7.22
CA ILE A 44 -8.68 -13.42 8.03
C ILE A 44 -9.64 -13.27 9.22
N LEU A 45 -10.24 -14.39 9.65
CA LEU A 45 -11.02 -14.44 10.88
C LEU A 45 -10.09 -14.75 12.05
N LEU A 46 -9.90 -13.78 12.94
CA LEU A 46 -9.14 -13.95 14.16
C LEU A 46 -10.09 -14.33 15.31
N LYS A 47 -9.87 -15.50 15.93
CA LYS A 47 -10.57 -15.92 17.15
C LYS A 47 -9.64 -15.80 18.35
N ILE A 48 -10.04 -14.99 19.32
CA ILE A 48 -9.23 -14.75 20.53
C ILE A 48 -9.80 -15.58 21.66
N LYS A 49 -8.99 -16.50 22.19
CA LYS A 49 -9.35 -17.37 23.32
C LYS A 49 -8.44 -17.05 24.50
N LEU A 50 -9.02 -16.55 25.59
CA LEU A 50 -8.34 -16.31 26.85
C LEU A 50 -8.32 -17.62 27.64
N ILE A 51 -7.13 -18.10 28.03
CA ILE A 51 -6.95 -19.41 28.68
C ILE A 51 -7.74 -19.50 30.00
N ASN A 52 -7.88 -18.37 30.70
CA ASN A 52 -8.48 -18.31 32.04
C ASN A 52 -9.91 -17.76 32.06
N SER A 53 -10.50 -17.49 30.90
CA SER A 53 -11.85 -16.94 30.82
C SER A 53 -12.77 -17.95 30.13
N LEU A 54 -13.82 -18.36 30.84
CA LEU A 54 -14.94 -19.13 30.29
C LEU A 54 -15.75 -18.31 29.26
N GLN A 55 -15.33 -17.08 28.94
CA GLN A 55 -15.98 -16.23 27.98
C GLN A 55 -15.69 -16.70 26.55
N ASN A 56 -16.77 -16.81 25.79
CA ASN A 56 -16.81 -17.23 24.41
C ASN A 56 -15.75 -16.50 23.58
N ALA A 57 -14.97 -17.26 22.80
CA ALA A 57 -13.98 -16.70 21.90
C ALA A 57 -14.66 -15.68 20.97
N LYS A 58 -14.23 -14.42 21.03
CA LYS A 58 -14.74 -13.38 20.13
C LYS A 58 -14.00 -13.49 18.80
N GLY A 59 -14.76 -13.68 17.73
CA GLY A 59 -14.25 -13.64 16.35
C GLY A 59 -14.27 -12.20 15.83
N VAL A 60 -13.20 -11.79 15.16
CA VAL A 60 -13.10 -10.50 14.47
C VAL A 60 -12.45 -10.71 13.11
N ASP A 61 -13.04 -10.13 12.07
CA ASP A 61 -12.43 -10.09 10.75
C ASP A 61 -11.38 -8.99 10.69
N ILE A 62 -10.17 -9.34 10.27
CA ILE A 62 -9.05 -8.40 10.14
C ILE A 62 -8.47 -8.45 8.73
N LYS A 63 -8.15 -7.27 8.21
CA LYS A 63 -7.50 -7.11 6.90
C LYS A 63 -6.01 -6.87 7.12
N LEU A 64 -5.19 -7.72 6.51
CA LEU A 64 -3.73 -7.70 6.64
C LEU A 64 -3.08 -7.56 5.26
N ARG A 65 -1.92 -6.89 5.22
CA ARG A 65 -1.02 -6.87 4.07
C ARG A 65 -0.35 -8.24 3.91
N GLN A 66 -0.27 -8.76 2.69
CA GLN A 66 0.19 -10.13 2.44
C GLN A 66 1.63 -10.40 2.89
N HIS A 67 2.50 -9.40 2.89
CA HIS A 67 3.91 -9.54 3.28
C HIS A 67 4.20 -8.92 4.65
N MET A 68 3.19 -8.45 5.38
CA MET A 68 3.35 -7.96 6.74
C MET A 68 3.54 -9.14 7.71
N PRO A 69 4.59 -9.13 8.55
CA PRO A 69 4.79 -10.16 9.57
C PRO A 69 3.66 -10.18 10.60
N PHE A 70 3.28 -11.37 11.05
CA PHE A 70 2.27 -11.54 12.10
C PHE A 70 2.72 -10.98 13.46
N GLY A 71 4.01 -10.79 13.69
CA GLY A 71 4.53 -10.14 14.90
C GLY A 71 3.92 -8.77 15.15
N ASN A 72 3.59 -8.02 14.10
CA ASN A 72 2.90 -6.75 14.22
C ASN A 72 1.47 -6.93 14.75
N LEU A 73 0.77 -7.97 14.30
CA LEU A 73 -0.54 -8.34 14.85
C LEU A 73 -0.42 -8.77 16.31
N VAL A 74 0.59 -9.58 16.66
CA VAL A 74 0.85 -10.00 18.04
C VAL A 74 1.09 -8.80 18.95
N GLN A 75 1.86 -7.80 18.50
CA GLN A 75 2.08 -6.58 19.25
C GLN A 75 0.78 -5.80 19.47
N ILE A 76 -0.07 -5.66 18.44
CA ILE A 76 -1.39 -5.04 18.60
C ILE A 76 -2.23 -5.80 19.63
N LEU A 77 -2.25 -7.13 19.58
CA LEU A 77 -2.98 -7.95 20.54
C LEU A 77 -2.42 -7.75 21.96
N LYS A 78 -1.10 -7.76 22.15
CA LYS A 78 -0.46 -7.44 23.44
C LYS A 78 -0.81 -6.07 24.00
N THR A 79 -1.07 -5.07 23.14
CA THR A 79 -1.50 -3.74 23.60
C THR A 79 -2.99 -3.65 23.94
N LYS A 80 -3.82 -4.51 23.33
CA LYS A 80 -5.28 -4.52 23.52
C LYS A 80 -5.70 -5.46 24.65
N PHE A 81 -4.94 -6.51 24.87
CA PHE A 81 -5.10 -7.50 25.93
C PHE A 81 -3.96 -7.35 26.95
N ASP A 82 -3.94 -8.18 27.99
CA ASP A 82 -2.92 -8.07 29.03
C ASP A 82 -1.52 -8.41 28.47
N PRO A 83 -0.54 -7.50 28.57
CA PRO A 83 0.82 -7.74 28.06
C PRO A 83 1.58 -8.82 28.83
N THR A 84 1.09 -9.22 30.01
CA THR A 84 1.70 -10.29 30.82
C THR A 84 1.30 -11.69 30.36
N GLU A 85 0.23 -11.82 29.57
CA GLU A 85 -0.19 -13.10 29.01
C GLU A 85 0.63 -13.43 27.74
N GLY A 86 1.07 -14.69 27.63
CA GLY A 86 1.73 -15.19 26.43
C GLY A 86 0.72 -15.39 25.29
N PHE A 87 0.95 -14.74 24.15
CA PHE A 87 0.12 -14.92 22.96
C PHE A 87 0.74 -15.97 22.05
N VAL A 88 -0.04 -16.98 21.67
CA VAL A 88 0.33 -17.98 20.67
C VAL A 88 -0.63 -17.88 19.50
N LEU A 89 -0.12 -17.57 18.31
CA LEU A 89 -0.91 -17.60 17.10
C LEU A 89 -0.98 -19.04 16.56
N GLN A 90 -2.19 -19.47 16.24
CA GLN A 90 -2.46 -20.78 15.67
C GLN A 90 -3.41 -20.66 14.49
N MET A 91 -3.15 -21.45 13.46
CA MET A 91 -4.03 -21.57 12.30
C MET A 91 -4.65 -22.96 12.25
N GLU A 92 -5.94 -23.00 11.95
CA GLU A 92 -6.65 -24.24 11.68
C GLU A 92 -6.16 -24.83 10.36
N VAL A 93 -5.71 -26.09 10.39
CA VAL A 93 -5.36 -26.84 9.19
C VAL A 93 -6.50 -27.81 8.92
N PRO A 94 -7.20 -27.67 7.77
CA PRO A 94 -8.27 -28.59 7.41
C PRO A 94 -7.76 -30.04 7.41
N PRO A 95 -8.52 -30.97 7.99
CA PRO A 95 -8.17 -32.38 7.96
C PRO A 95 -8.02 -32.86 6.51
N LYS A 96 -6.99 -33.68 6.26
CA LYS A 96 -6.84 -34.39 4.99
C LYS A 96 -7.19 -35.86 5.21
N PRO A 97 -8.04 -36.48 4.38
CA PRO A 97 -8.31 -37.91 4.47
C PRO A 97 -7.01 -38.71 4.53
N PRO A 98 -6.92 -39.76 5.38
CA PRO A 98 -7.99 -40.35 6.20
C PRO A 98 -8.19 -39.68 7.58
N VAL A 99 -7.46 -38.61 7.87
CA VAL A 99 -7.50 -37.92 9.17
C VAL A 99 -8.81 -37.13 9.30
N THR A 100 -9.51 -37.28 10.42
CA THR A 100 -10.79 -36.61 10.70
C THR A 100 -10.72 -35.52 11.75
N TYR A 101 -9.59 -35.38 12.46
CA TYR A 101 -9.43 -34.33 13.46
C TYR A 101 -8.82 -33.05 12.87
N THR A 102 -9.31 -31.91 13.36
CA THR A 102 -8.73 -30.60 13.08
C THR A 102 -7.35 -30.51 13.70
N ALA A 103 -6.34 -30.20 12.89
CA ALA A 103 -4.99 -29.92 13.37
C ALA A 103 -4.76 -28.41 13.51
N TRP A 104 -3.96 -28.02 14.50
CA TRP A 104 -3.56 -26.63 14.70
C TRP A 104 -2.08 -26.48 14.36
N ARG A 105 -1.75 -25.51 13.52
CA ARG A 105 -0.37 -25.13 13.20
C ARG A 105 -0.01 -23.85 13.94
N VAL A 106 1.10 -23.86 14.67
CA VAL A 106 1.67 -22.65 15.27
C VAL A 106 2.21 -21.74 14.19
N ILE A 107 1.90 -20.44 14.29
CA ILE A 107 2.37 -19.38 13.41
C ILE A 107 3.37 -18.53 14.18
N PHE A 108 4.54 -18.29 13.60
CA PHE A 108 5.59 -17.48 14.22
C PHE A 108 5.44 -16.00 13.87
N ASP A 109 6.02 -15.14 14.70
CA ASP A 109 5.98 -13.68 14.52
C ASP A 109 6.58 -13.24 13.17
N SER A 110 7.56 -13.99 12.65
CA SER A 110 8.20 -13.74 11.35
C SER A 110 7.40 -14.24 10.15
N ASP A 111 6.40 -15.08 10.36
CA ASP A 111 5.54 -15.56 9.27
C ASP A 111 4.67 -14.41 8.73
N THR A 112 4.26 -14.51 7.47
CA THR A 112 3.38 -13.54 6.81
C THR A 112 2.12 -14.24 6.29
N PRO A 113 1.02 -13.51 6.04
CA PRO A 113 -0.16 -14.11 5.45
C PRO A 113 0.09 -14.80 4.10
N ALA A 114 1.08 -14.35 3.33
CA ALA A 114 1.48 -15.02 2.09
C ALA A 114 2.28 -16.32 2.33
N SER A 115 3.13 -16.38 3.38
CA SER A 115 3.96 -17.56 3.66
C SER A 115 3.13 -18.70 4.24
N VAL A 116 2.19 -18.35 5.12
CA VAL A 116 1.18 -19.25 5.63
C VAL A 116 0.10 -19.29 4.57
N ARG A 117 0.27 -20.07 3.48
CA ARG A 117 -0.78 -20.22 2.44
C ARG A 117 -2.12 -20.47 3.13
N ILE A 118 -2.88 -19.41 3.34
CA ILE A 118 -4.21 -19.48 3.91
C ILE A 118 -4.98 -20.03 2.74
N ILE A 119 -5.26 -21.32 2.80
CA ILE A 119 -6.11 -21.98 1.81
C ILE A 119 -7.50 -21.42 2.09
N GLY A 120 -7.74 -20.22 1.54
CA GLY A 120 -9.07 -19.69 1.32
C GLY A 120 -9.72 -20.61 0.30
N VAL A 121 -10.84 -21.19 0.71
CA VAL A 121 -11.77 -21.94 -0.13
C VAL A 121 -12.16 -21.10 -1.34
#